data_AF-A0A496MZB6-F1
#
_entry.id   AF-A0A496MZB6-F1
#
_cell.length_a   1.000
_cell.length_b   1.000
_cell.length_c   1.000
_cell.angle_alpha   90.00
_cell.angle_beta   90.00
_cell.angle_gamma   90.00
#
_symmetry.space_group_name_H-M   'P 1'
#
loop_
_entity.id
_entity.type
_entity.pdbx_description
1 polymer ?
#
loop_
_entity_poly.entity_id
_entity_poly.type
_entity_poly.pdbx_seq_one_letter_code
_entity_poly.pdbx_strand_id
1 'polypeptide(L)'
;MEKIDLFERALAIGGGDPVPVTLLGVDLSLRRDFTGQEAHDIVRALFDHADEAVRDQATRVIALVSDSPKEDQVAFVDQLMTLSLAEVMRVFDVIGEICGYRDADGNFFPTSSN
;
A
#
# COMPACT_ATOMS: atom_id res chain seq x y z
N MET A 1 -8.41 3.08 -34.13
CA MET A 1 -8.26 2.13 -33.02
C MET A 1 -7.25 2.72 -32.07
N GLU A 2 -7.63 2.91 -30.81
CA GLU A 2 -6.72 3.42 -29.78
C GLU A 2 -5.73 2.32 -29.38
N LYS A 3 -4.49 2.69 -29.01
CA LYS A 3 -3.48 1.71 -28.58
C LYS A 3 -3.79 1.27 -27.16
N ILE A 4 -3.63 -0.02 -26.87
CA ILE A 4 -3.71 -0.53 -25.50
C ILE A 4 -2.38 -0.27 -24.81
N ASP A 5 -2.41 0.38 -23.65
CA ASP A 5 -1.25 0.46 -22.75
C ASP A 5 -1.19 -0.82 -21.91
N LEU A 6 -0.17 -1.65 -22.18
CA LEU A 6 0.00 -2.93 -21.49
C LEU A 6 0.42 -2.77 -20.03
N PHE A 7 1.15 -1.71 -19.70
CA PHE A 7 1.63 -1.49 -18.34
C PHE A 7 0.49 -1.08 -17.42
N GLU A 8 -0.32 -0.11 -17.87
CA GLU A 8 -1.55 0.27 -17.19
C GLU A 8 -2.51 -0.93 -17.08
N ARG A 9 -2.72 -1.66 -18.18
CA ARG A 9 -3.66 -2.80 -18.16
C ARG A 9 -3.23 -3.93 -17.22
N ALA A 10 -1.92 -4.14 -17.05
CA ALA A 10 -1.36 -5.21 -16.24
C ALA A 10 -1.31 -4.88 -14.74
N LEU A 11 -1.02 -3.62 -14.40
CA LEU A 11 -0.74 -3.23 -13.02
C LEU A 11 -1.85 -2.42 -12.35
N ALA A 12 -2.77 -1.81 -13.11
CA ALA A 12 -3.85 -1.04 -12.52
C ALA A 12 -4.70 -1.91 -11.59
N ILE A 13 -5.04 -1.35 -10.43
CA ILE A 13 -5.83 -2.00 -9.40
C ILE A 13 -7.17 -1.29 -9.33
N GLY A 14 -8.24 -2.06 -9.47
CA GLY A 14 -9.63 -1.60 -9.38
C GLY A 14 -10.34 -2.21 -8.18
N GLY A 15 -9.90 -1.89 -6.97
CA GLY A 15 -10.45 -2.42 -5.72
C GLY A 15 -11.70 -1.69 -5.23
N GLY A 16 -12.03 -0.53 -5.81
CA GLY A 16 -13.22 0.27 -5.51
C GLY A 16 -13.01 1.30 -4.41
N ASP A 17 -14.07 1.52 -3.61
CA ASP A 17 -14.09 2.56 -2.59
C ASP A 17 -12.97 2.38 -1.54
N PRO A 18 -12.37 3.48 -1.03
CA PRO A 18 -11.42 3.43 0.07
C PRO A 18 -11.96 2.72 1.31
N VAL A 19 -11.07 2.06 2.05
CA VAL A 19 -11.42 1.29 3.25
C VAL A 19 -10.83 1.97 4.50
N PRO A 20 -11.66 2.30 5.51
CA PRO A 20 -11.17 2.76 6.78
C PRO A 20 -10.51 1.62 7.56
N VAL A 21 -9.37 1.89 8.17
CA VAL A 21 -8.61 0.99 9.02
C VAL A 21 -8.22 1.68 10.32
N THR A 22 -7.92 0.90 11.34
CA THR A 22 -7.43 1.41 12.62
C THR A 22 -6.20 0.61 13.06
N LEU A 23 -5.19 1.31 13.58
CA LEU A 23 -4.00 0.72 14.18
C LEU A 23 -3.87 1.26 15.60
N LEU A 24 -4.17 0.42 16.58
CA LEU A 24 -4.09 0.76 18.02
C LEU A 24 -4.83 2.08 18.36
N GLY A 25 -5.95 2.35 17.70
CA GLY A 25 -6.79 3.54 17.93
C GLY A 25 -6.43 4.75 17.08
N VAL A 26 -5.44 4.64 16.17
CA VAL A 26 -5.17 5.65 15.15
C VAL A 26 -5.83 5.20 13.84
N ASP A 27 -6.71 6.03 13.31
CA ASP A 27 -7.48 5.73 12.11
C ASP A 27 -6.77 6.21 10.85
N LEU A 28 -6.98 5.50 9.75
CA LEU A 28 -6.48 5.82 8.42
C LEU A 28 -7.48 5.32 7.38
N SER A 29 -7.55 5.99 6.24
CA SER A 29 -8.28 5.51 5.07
C SER A 29 -7.28 5.04 4.00
N LEU A 30 -7.48 3.81 3.52
CA LEU A 30 -6.65 3.18 2.49
C LEU A 30 -7.35 3.20 1.14
N ARG A 31 -6.67 3.71 0.14
CA ARG A 31 -7.08 3.68 -1.26
C ARG A 31 -7.07 2.24 -1.79
N ARG A 32 -7.97 1.96 -2.73
CA ARG A 32 -8.08 0.65 -3.39
C ARG A 32 -8.10 0.73 -4.92
N ASP A 33 -8.11 1.96 -5.45
CA ASP A 33 -7.98 2.24 -6.88
C ASP A 33 -6.66 2.94 -7.17
N PHE A 34 -5.88 2.32 -8.06
CA PHE A 34 -4.55 2.78 -8.47
C PHE A 34 -4.38 2.57 -9.98
N THR A 35 -3.82 3.57 -10.65
CA THR A 35 -3.23 3.41 -11.98
C THR A 35 -2.07 2.42 -11.96
N GLY A 36 -1.68 1.89 -13.12
CA GLY A 36 -0.54 1.00 -13.23
C GLY A 36 0.76 1.64 -12.74
N GLN A 37 0.95 2.93 -13.04
CA GLN A 37 2.09 3.70 -12.52
C GLN A 37 2.07 3.84 -10.98
N GLU A 38 0.95 4.18 -10.37
CA GLU A 38 0.87 4.28 -8.90
C GLU A 38 1.14 2.94 -8.22
N ALA A 39 0.57 1.86 -8.77
CA ALA A 39 0.78 0.51 -8.26
C ALA A 39 2.25 0.09 -8.38
N HIS A 40 2.92 0.46 -9.48
CA HIS A 40 4.35 0.28 -9.66
C HIS A 40 5.17 1.04 -8.61
N ASP A 41 4.82 2.29 -8.33
CA ASP A 41 5.55 3.13 -7.36
C ASP A 41 5.43 2.58 -5.93
N ILE A 42 4.28 2.01 -5.56
CA ILE A 42 4.09 1.32 -4.27
C ILE A 42 5.05 0.14 -4.14
N VAL A 43 5.15 -0.71 -5.17
CA VAL A 43 6.04 -1.87 -5.14
C VAL A 43 7.50 -1.44 -5.05
N ARG A 44 7.91 -0.42 -5.81
CA ARG A 44 9.28 0.14 -5.71
C ARG A 44 9.57 0.66 -4.31
N ALA A 45 8.62 1.38 -3.69
CA ALA A 45 8.77 1.89 -2.34
C ALA A 45 8.99 0.77 -1.30
N LEU A 46 8.48 -0.44 -1.56
CA LEU A 46 8.65 -1.60 -0.68
C LEU A 46 9.98 -2.34 -0.87
N PHE A 47 10.62 -2.28 -2.05
CA PHE A 47 11.77 -3.16 -2.36
C PHE A 47 13.07 -2.45 -2.73
N ASP A 48 13.02 -1.24 -3.29
CA ASP A 48 14.21 -0.60 -3.86
C ASP A 48 15.09 0.10 -2.81
N HIS A 49 14.68 0.05 -1.54
CA HIS A 49 15.26 0.83 -0.44
C HIS A 49 15.66 -0.06 0.75
N ALA A 50 16.34 -1.19 0.48
CA ALA A 50 16.75 -2.14 1.52
C ALA A 50 17.64 -1.54 2.63
N ASP A 51 18.39 -0.46 2.33
CA ASP A 51 19.26 0.23 3.29
C ASP A 51 18.59 1.45 3.96
N GLU A 52 17.32 1.74 3.65
CA GLU A 52 16.58 2.87 4.21
C GLU A 52 16.06 2.54 5.62
N ALA A 53 15.90 3.57 6.47
CA ALA A 53 15.29 3.40 7.77
C ALA A 53 13.81 2.98 7.61
N VAL A 54 13.38 1.98 8.39
CA VAL A 54 12.01 1.42 8.35
C VAL A 54 10.94 2.52 8.45
N ARG A 55 11.17 3.58 9.23
CA ARG A 55 10.24 4.71 9.36
C ARG A 55 10.08 5.49 8.06
N ASP A 56 11.16 5.74 7.34
CA ASP A 56 11.14 6.51 6.10
C ASP A 56 10.45 5.70 5.00
N GLN A 57 10.75 4.40 4.95
CA GLN A 57 10.05 3.46 4.07
C GLN A 57 8.55 3.42 4.38
N ALA A 58 8.18 3.28 5.65
CA ALA A 58 6.78 3.25 6.08
C ALA A 58 6.05 4.56 5.73
N THR A 59 6.69 5.71 5.96
CA THR A 59 6.14 7.03 5.61
C THR A 59 5.85 7.12 4.12
N ARG A 60 6.76 6.64 3.28
CA ARG A 60 6.63 6.66 1.83
C ARG A 60 5.47 5.78 1.36
N VAL A 61 5.39 4.55 1.86
CA VAL A 61 4.33 3.61 1.48
C VAL A 61 2.96 4.12 1.93
N ILE A 62 2.83 4.57 3.19
CA ILE A 62 1.57 5.11 3.71
C ILE A 62 1.08 6.32 2.90
N ALA A 63 2.00 7.21 2.50
CA ALA A 63 1.64 8.35 1.66
C ALA A 63 1.14 7.97 0.26
N LEU A 64 1.57 6.83 -0.29
CA LEU A 64 1.11 6.33 -1.58
C LEU A 64 -0.27 5.67 -1.47
N VAL A 65 -0.52 4.93 -0.40
CA VAL A 65 -1.72 4.09 -0.26
C VAL A 65 -2.87 4.75 0.50
N SER A 66 -2.66 5.91 1.12
CA SER A 66 -3.70 6.61 1.90
C SER A 66 -4.17 7.91 1.25
N ASP A 67 -5.46 8.18 1.37
CA ASP A 67 -6.10 9.46 1.03
C ASP A 67 -6.42 10.32 2.26
N SER A 68 -5.99 9.90 3.45
CA SER A 68 -6.18 10.64 4.70
C SER A 68 -5.32 11.90 4.75
N PRO A 69 -5.69 12.91 5.55
CA PRO A 69 -4.83 14.05 5.86
C PRO A 69 -3.42 13.62 6.27
N LYS A 70 -2.42 14.43 5.89
CA LYS A 70 -1.01 14.13 6.16
C LYS A 70 -0.71 13.96 7.65
N GLU A 71 -1.43 14.68 8.52
CA GLU A 71 -1.29 14.55 9.98
C GLU A 71 -1.70 13.16 10.48
N ASP A 72 -2.78 12.59 9.94
CA ASP A 72 -3.26 11.25 10.27
C ASP A 72 -2.29 10.18 9.76
N GLN A 73 -1.74 10.37 8.55
CA GLN A 73 -0.70 9.49 8.00
C GLN A 73 0.55 9.47 8.90
N VAL A 74 1.00 10.63 9.38
CA VAL A 74 2.15 10.73 10.29
C VAL A 74 1.84 10.06 11.62
N ALA A 75 0.67 10.31 12.21
CA ALA A 75 0.26 9.67 13.45
C ALA A 75 0.19 8.14 13.31
N PHE A 76 -0.30 7.64 12.17
CA PHE A 76 -0.37 6.21 11.88
C PHE A 76 1.04 5.60 11.80
N VAL A 77 1.97 6.26 11.11
CA VAL A 77 3.37 5.80 11.02
C VAL A 77 4.05 5.84 12.39
N ASP A 78 3.84 6.89 13.19
CA ASP A 78 4.39 6.98 14.54
C ASP A 78 3.87 5.84 15.42
N GLN A 79 2.59 5.50 15.32
CA GLN A 79 2.01 4.34 16.00
C GLN A 79 2.58 3.02 15.49
N LEU A 80 2.78 2.87 14.18
CA LEU A 80 3.41 1.70 13.56
C LEU A 80 4.84 1.48 14.09
N MET A 81 5.60 2.56 14.32
CA MET A 81 6.97 2.49 14.86
C MET A 81 7.04 2.10 16.34
N THR A 82 5.91 2.00 17.03
CA THR A 82 5.87 1.43 18.40
C THR A 82 5.88 -0.10 18.41
N LEU A 83 5.64 -0.73 17.25
CA LEU A 83 5.58 -2.18 17.10
C LEU A 83 6.97 -2.79 16.85
N SER A 84 7.08 -4.10 17.05
CA SER A 84 8.25 -4.85 16.58
C SER A 84 8.31 -4.90 15.05
N LEU A 85 9.50 -5.08 14.47
CA LEU A 85 9.67 -5.19 13.02
C LEU A 85 8.79 -6.30 12.41
N ALA A 86 8.66 -7.44 13.07
CA ALA A 86 7.82 -8.54 12.61
C ALA A 86 6.33 -8.17 12.55
N GLU A 87 5.85 -7.35 13.50
CA GLU A 87 4.48 -6.83 13.49
C GLU A 87 4.31 -5.77 12.40
N VAL A 88 5.28 -4.88 12.21
CA VAL A 88 5.27 -3.89 11.12
C VAL A 88 5.15 -4.58 9.75
N MET A 89 5.94 -5.62 9.51
CA MET A 89 5.86 -6.38 8.24
C MET A 89 4.47 -6.99 8.03
N ARG A 90 3.86 -7.59 9.06
CA ARG A 90 2.50 -8.12 8.98
C ARG A 90 1.45 -7.05 8.72
N VAL A 91 1.60 -5.87 9.30
CA VAL A 91 0.69 -4.74 9.02
C VAL A 91 0.81 -4.33 7.55
N PHE A 92 2.02 -4.27 6.98
CA PHE A 92 2.20 -3.97 5.56
C PHE A 92 1.65 -5.06 4.63
N ASP A 93 1.76 -6.33 5.00
CA ASP A 93 1.14 -7.43 4.24
C ASP A 93 -0.39 -7.23 4.17
N VAL A 94 -1.04 -6.97 5.31
CA VAL A 94 -2.49 -6.71 5.39
C VAL A 94 -2.89 -5.43 4.64
N ILE A 95 -2.09 -4.35 4.73
CA ILE A 95 -2.32 -3.14 3.93
C ILE A 95 -2.28 -3.48 2.44
N GLY A 96 -1.34 -4.33 2.01
CA GLY A 96 -1.23 -4.76 0.62
C GLY A 96 -2.40 -5.59 0.12
N GLU A 97 -2.94 -6.46 0.96
CA GLU A 97 -4.18 -7.19 0.66
C GLU A 97 -5.38 -6.23 0.51
N ILE A 98 -5.55 -5.28 1.44
CA ILE A 98 -6.67 -4.32 1.40
C ILE A 98 -6.58 -3.45 0.14
N CYS A 99 -5.38 -2.96 -0.16
CA CYS A 99 -5.10 -2.13 -1.34
C CYS A 99 -5.13 -2.93 -2.65
N GLY A 100 -5.18 -4.27 -2.60
CA GLY A 100 -5.31 -5.15 -3.76
C GLY A 100 -4.02 -5.41 -4.53
N TYR A 101 -2.85 -4.95 -4.04
CA TYR A 101 -1.56 -5.24 -4.68
C TYR A 101 -0.90 -6.52 -4.16
N ARG A 102 -1.48 -7.18 -3.15
CA ARG A 102 -1.09 -8.53 -2.68
C ARG A 102 -2.29 -9.48 -2.58
N ASP A 103 -2.05 -10.77 -2.77
CA ASP A 103 -2.98 -11.83 -2.35
C ASP A 103 -2.73 -12.27 -0.88
N ALA A 104 -3.59 -13.16 -0.39
CA ALA A 104 -3.50 -13.75 0.94
C ALA A 104 -2.25 -14.63 1.16
N ASP A 105 -1.56 -15.02 0.07
CA ASP A 105 -0.29 -15.74 0.13
C ASP A 105 0.92 -14.77 0.12
N GLY A 106 0.65 -13.45 0.01
CA GLY A 106 1.64 -12.38 0.01
C GLY A 106 2.27 -12.10 -1.36
N ASN A 107 1.78 -12.70 -2.45
CA ASN A 107 2.28 -12.47 -3.80
C ASN A 107 1.76 -11.15 -4.37
N PHE A 108 2.60 -10.45 -5.12
CA PHE A 108 2.22 -9.18 -5.75
C PHE A 108 1.42 -9.38 -7.03
N PHE A 109 0.48 -8.45 -7.28
CA PHE A 109 -0.36 -8.43 -8.48
C PHE A 109 -0.97 -9.79 -8.79
N PRO A 110 -1.72 -10.39 -7.84
CA PRO A 110 -2.38 -11.64 -8.11
C PRO A 110 -3.29 -11.45 -9.33
N THR A 111 -3.14 -12.34 -10.32
CA THR A 111 -3.96 -12.29 -11.52
C THR A 111 -5.43 -12.27 -11.10
N SER A 112 -6.17 -11.27 -11.57
CA SER A 112 -7.59 -11.11 -11.25
C SER A 112 -8.30 -12.42 -11.58
N SER A 113 -8.80 -13.11 -10.56
CA SER A 113 -9.77 -14.20 -10.76
C SER A 113 -11.10 -13.53 -11.05
N ASN A 114 -11.38 -13.30 -12.33
CA ASN A 114 -12.73 -13.12 -12.84
C ASN A 114 -13.11 -14.37 -13.64
#